data_AF-A0A6J4SUA7-F1
#
_entry.id   AF-A0A6J4SUA7-F1
#
_cell.length_a   1.000
_cell.length_b   1.000
_cell.length_c   1.000
_cell.angle_alpha   90.00
_cell.angle_beta   90.00
_cell.angle_gamma   90.00
#
_symmetry.space_group_name_H-M   'P 1'
#
loop_
_entity.id
_entity.type
_entity.pdbx_description
1 polymer ?
#
loop_
_entity_poly.entity_id
_entity_poly.type
_entity_poly.pdbx_seq_one_letter_code
_entity_poly.pdbx_strand_id
1 'polypeptide(L)'
;MPTVSTTSRSQAPAAVDARTEAGARTRRRLVEAAQDLIAERGESAIRLRDLTTLAQANVAAVHYHFGSLSTLLATAATEAVDQIIDAQVHEVQALPPDATLHEIAGAYVRPMIQALSGPWSRGRPYVGVLARVAADPPDELRDWAAAATARAHDSLIRRLRTVLPGCPMTSCYSASSASAASSCC
;
A
#
# COMPACT_ATOMS: atom_id res chain seq x y z
N MET A 1 49.94 -19.52 43.27
CA MET A 1 48.54 -20.00 43.27
C MET A 1 47.63 -18.86 42.81
N PRO A 2 46.55 -19.17 42.10
CA PRO A 2 45.80 -18.23 41.27
C PRO A 2 44.61 -17.61 42.01
N THR A 3 44.11 -16.47 41.53
CA THR A 3 42.66 -16.21 41.54
C THR A 3 42.29 -15.34 40.35
N VAL A 4 41.71 -16.02 39.36
CA VAL A 4 40.84 -15.44 38.33
C VAL A 4 39.58 -14.93 39.04
N SER A 5 39.08 -13.76 38.66
CA SER A 5 37.66 -13.43 38.85
C SER A 5 37.17 -12.61 37.67
N THR A 6 36.64 -13.38 36.73
CA THR A 6 35.62 -13.07 35.73
C THR A 6 34.65 -11.98 36.19
N THR A 7 34.43 -10.96 35.35
CA THR A 7 33.15 -10.25 35.33
C THR A 7 32.51 -10.51 33.97
N SER A 8 31.55 -11.43 33.99
CA SER A 8 30.56 -11.66 32.96
C SER A 8 29.80 -10.36 32.71
N ARG A 9 29.93 -9.79 31.51
CA ARG A 9 29.17 -8.61 31.10
C ARG A 9 28.00 -9.10 30.25
N SER A 10 26.81 -9.06 30.86
CA SER A 10 25.52 -9.35 30.22
C SER A 10 25.34 -8.48 28.96
N GLN A 11 25.31 -9.13 27.78
CA GLN A 11 25.14 -8.53 26.45
C GLN A 11 23.73 -8.75 25.86
N ALA A 12 22.72 -9.03 26.68
CA ALA A 12 21.42 -9.50 26.19
C ALA A 12 20.53 -8.49 25.39
N PRO A 13 20.52 -7.15 25.64
CA PRO A 13 19.52 -6.29 24.99
C PRO A 13 19.86 -5.92 23.53
N ALA A 14 21.11 -5.54 23.22
CA ALA A 14 21.48 -5.06 21.89
C ALA A 14 21.37 -6.12 20.77
N ALA A 15 21.52 -7.40 21.10
CA ALA A 15 21.42 -8.48 20.14
C ALA A 15 19.97 -8.78 19.71
N VAL A 16 18.99 -8.50 20.58
CA VAL A 16 17.57 -8.70 20.31
C VAL A 16 17.04 -7.63 19.35
N ASP A 17 17.45 -6.37 19.56
CA ASP A 17 17.07 -5.26 18.69
C ASP A 17 17.64 -5.44 17.27
N ALA A 18 18.92 -5.80 17.16
CA ALA A 18 19.57 -6.06 15.87
C ALA A 18 18.90 -7.20 15.07
N ARG A 19 18.45 -8.26 15.76
CA ARG A 19 17.73 -9.39 15.14
C ARG A 19 16.33 -8.96 14.67
N THR A 20 15.65 -8.13 15.45
CA THR A 20 14.32 -7.60 15.13
C THR A 20 14.38 -6.69 13.90
N GLU A 21 15.36 -5.79 13.85
CA GLU A 21 15.59 -4.93 12.68
C GLU A 21 15.98 -5.74 11.43
N ALA A 22 16.83 -6.76 11.57
CA ALA A 22 17.19 -7.63 10.45
C ALA A 22 15.99 -8.39 9.88
N GLY A 23 15.08 -8.84 10.77
CA GLY A 23 13.80 -9.42 10.38
C GLY A 23 12.92 -8.43 9.63
N ALA A 24 12.77 -7.21 10.15
CA ALA A 24 11.99 -6.15 9.50
C ALA A 24 12.54 -5.77 8.11
N ARG A 25 13.88 -5.67 7.97
CA ARG A 25 14.53 -5.43 6.67
C ARG A 25 14.26 -6.57 5.67
N THR A 26 14.22 -7.81 6.14
CA THR A 26 13.93 -8.97 5.27
C THR A 26 12.48 -9.00 4.86
N ARG A 27 11.54 -8.76 5.79
CA ARG A 27 10.11 -8.60 5.48
C ARG A 27 9.91 -7.54 4.40
N ARG A 28 10.53 -6.36 4.57
CA ARG A 28 10.42 -5.25 3.62
C ARG A 28 10.92 -5.61 2.22
N ARG A 29 12.11 -6.21 2.10
CA ARG A 29 12.64 -6.67 0.80
C ARG A 29 11.73 -7.67 0.10
N LEU A 30 11.07 -8.56 0.86
CA LEU A 30 10.13 -9.53 0.32
C LEU A 30 8.86 -8.86 -0.23
N VAL A 31 8.33 -7.86 0.49
CA VAL A 31 7.19 -7.06 0.02
C VAL A 31 7.56 -6.27 -1.24
N GLU A 32 8.70 -5.56 -1.22
CA GLU A 32 9.17 -4.79 -2.39
C GLU A 32 9.37 -5.70 -3.62
N ALA A 33 9.97 -6.88 -3.43
CA ALA A 33 10.14 -7.85 -4.51
C ALA A 33 8.80 -8.43 -5.02
N ALA A 34 7.84 -8.66 -4.12
CA ALA A 34 6.50 -9.08 -4.50
C ALA A 34 5.81 -8.00 -5.35
N GLN A 35 5.86 -6.75 -4.91
CA GLN A 35 5.33 -5.59 -5.62
C GLN A 35 5.92 -5.48 -7.03
N ASP A 36 7.25 -5.59 -7.15
CA ASP A 36 7.96 -5.57 -8.44
C ASP A 36 7.49 -6.70 -9.38
N LEU A 37 7.33 -7.91 -8.86
CA LEU A 37 6.92 -9.08 -9.65
C LEU A 37 5.44 -9.06 -10.04
N ILE A 38 4.56 -8.59 -9.15
CA ILE A 38 3.14 -8.37 -9.44
C ILE A 38 2.99 -7.37 -10.58
N ALA A 39 3.74 -6.27 -10.53
CA ALA A 39 3.74 -5.25 -11.57
C ALA A 39 4.28 -5.78 -12.91
N GLU A 40 5.33 -6.62 -12.89
CA GLU A 40 5.93 -7.13 -14.12
C GLU A 40 5.09 -8.23 -14.81
N ARG A 41 4.48 -9.14 -14.02
CA ARG A 41 3.96 -10.42 -14.55
C ARG A 41 2.51 -10.70 -14.17
N GLY A 42 1.92 -9.91 -13.27
CA GLY A 42 0.68 -10.25 -12.58
C GLY A 42 0.89 -11.36 -11.54
N GLU A 43 -0.02 -11.44 -10.55
CA GLU A 43 0.09 -12.34 -9.41
C GLU A 43 0.20 -13.83 -9.79
N SER A 44 -0.61 -14.28 -10.76
CA SER A 44 -0.72 -15.69 -11.14
C SER A 44 0.55 -16.28 -11.77
N ALA A 45 1.46 -15.43 -12.26
CA ALA A 45 2.70 -15.83 -12.89
C ALA A 45 3.89 -15.92 -11.92
N ILE A 46 3.71 -15.54 -10.65
CA ILE A 46 4.81 -15.42 -9.67
C ILE A 46 5.05 -16.76 -8.98
N ARG A 47 6.34 -17.15 -8.91
CA ARG A 47 6.76 -18.30 -8.12
C ARG A 47 7.64 -17.88 -6.96
N LEU A 48 7.61 -18.69 -5.90
CA LEU A 48 8.37 -18.45 -4.66
C LEU A 48 9.88 -18.26 -4.90
N ARG A 49 10.44 -18.97 -5.88
CA ARG A 49 11.86 -18.85 -6.28
C ARG A 49 12.19 -17.50 -6.91
N ASP A 50 11.28 -16.93 -7.70
CA ASP A 50 11.49 -15.66 -8.39
C ASP A 50 11.58 -14.55 -7.33
N LEU A 51 10.67 -14.62 -6.36
CA LEU A 51 10.58 -13.70 -5.24
C LEU A 51 11.78 -13.77 -4.29
N THR A 52 12.17 -14.98 -3.87
CA THR A 52 13.33 -15.16 -2.98
C THR A 52 14.65 -14.76 -3.64
N THR A 53 14.78 -14.98 -4.95
CA THR A 53 15.93 -14.51 -5.74
C THR A 53 15.98 -12.98 -5.78
N LEU A 54 14.88 -12.33 -6.13
CA LEU A 54 14.81 -10.86 -6.23
C LEU A 54 15.01 -10.18 -4.86
N ALA A 55 14.39 -10.72 -3.81
CA ALA A 55 14.50 -10.18 -2.45
C ALA A 55 15.84 -10.50 -1.76
N GLN A 56 16.69 -11.34 -2.37
CA GLN A 56 17.90 -11.89 -1.75
C GLN A 56 17.61 -12.46 -0.35
N ALA A 57 16.61 -13.34 -0.29
CA ALA A 57 16.10 -13.96 0.92
C ALA A 57 15.91 -15.46 0.71
N ASN A 58 15.82 -16.23 1.80
CA ASN A 58 15.56 -17.66 1.72
C ASN A 58 14.05 -17.97 1.76
N VAL A 59 13.67 -19.17 1.33
CA VAL A 59 12.28 -19.66 1.37
C VAL A 59 11.72 -19.68 2.79
N ALA A 60 12.56 -20.00 3.78
CA ALA A 60 12.16 -20.02 5.18
C ALA A 60 11.68 -18.65 5.68
N ALA A 61 12.24 -17.54 5.18
CA ALA A 61 11.84 -16.19 5.54
C ALA A 61 10.42 -15.87 5.04
N VAL A 62 10.02 -16.39 3.87
CA VAL A 62 8.65 -16.22 3.37
C VAL A 62 7.66 -16.91 4.30
N HIS A 63 7.92 -18.18 4.63
CA HIS A 63 7.05 -18.93 5.55
C HIS A 63 7.04 -18.32 6.95
N TYR A 64 8.17 -17.84 7.45
CA TYR A 64 8.25 -17.22 8.77
C TYR A 64 7.50 -15.89 8.86
N HIS A 65 7.59 -15.02 7.84
CA HIS A 65 7.00 -13.68 7.88
C HIS A 65 5.57 -13.60 7.36
N PHE A 66 5.18 -14.50 6.45
CA PHE A 66 3.91 -14.42 5.74
C PHE A 66 3.14 -15.75 5.74
N GLY A 67 3.76 -16.86 6.15
CA GLY A 67 3.16 -18.20 6.10
C GLY A 67 3.13 -18.80 4.70
N SER A 68 2.71 -18.03 3.69
CA SER A 68 2.55 -18.49 2.31
C SER A 68 2.90 -17.43 1.26
N LEU A 69 3.08 -17.86 0.01
CA LEU A 69 3.26 -16.96 -1.12
C LEU A 69 2.01 -16.10 -1.36
N SER A 70 0.80 -16.69 -1.32
CA SER A 70 -0.44 -15.95 -1.55
C SER A 70 -0.64 -14.85 -0.51
N THR A 71 -0.38 -15.14 0.77
CA THR A 71 -0.43 -14.13 1.84
C THR A 71 0.58 -13.00 1.62
N LEU A 72 1.80 -13.31 1.15
CA LEU A 72 2.79 -12.30 0.80
C LEU A 72 2.33 -11.44 -0.38
N LEU A 73 1.80 -12.04 -1.45
CA LEU A 73 1.31 -11.28 -2.61
C LEU A 73 0.13 -10.37 -2.23
N ALA A 74 -0.83 -10.88 -1.46
CA ALA A 74 -1.95 -10.09 -0.96
C ALA A 74 -1.47 -8.93 -0.08
N THR A 75 -0.54 -9.19 0.85
CA THR A 75 0.06 -8.14 1.71
C THR A 75 0.76 -7.08 0.86
N ALA A 76 1.51 -7.50 -0.16
CA ALA A 76 2.23 -6.60 -1.03
C ALA A 76 1.31 -5.70 -1.85
N ALA A 77 0.21 -6.26 -2.36
CA ALA A 77 -0.82 -5.52 -3.10
C ALA A 77 -1.56 -4.52 -2.20
N THR A 78 -1.98 -4.95 -1.01
CA THR A 78 -2.70 -4.07 -0.08
C THR A 78 -1.82 -2.95 0.45
N GLU A 79 -0.59 -3.25 0.88
CA GLU A 79 0.37 -2.24 1.35
C GLU A 79 0.66 -1.20 0.24
N ALA A 80 0.70 -1.60 -1.03
CA ALA A 80 0.93 -0.68 -2.14
C ALA A 80 -0.24 0.29 -2.39
N VAL A 81 -1.48 -0.20 -2.30
CA VAL A 81 -2.68 0.65 -2.41
C VAL A 81 -2.81 1.57 -1.20
N ASP A 82 -2.57 1.05 0.01
CA ASP A 82 -2.63 1.84 1.23
C ASP A 82 -1.64 3.01 1.18
N GLN A 83 -0.44 2.83 0.62
CA GLN A 83 0.51 3.92 0.39
C GLN A 83 -0.06 5.04 -0.51
N ILE A 84 -0.81 4.70 -1.55
CA ILE A 84 -1.43 5.68 -2.45
C ILE A 84 -2.54 6.43 -1.71
N ILE A 85 -3.41 5.70 -1.02
CA ILE A 85 -4.50 6.27 -0.23
C ILE A 85 -3.96 7.20 0.86
N ASP A 86 -2.93 6.78 1.58
CA ASP A 86 -2.30 7.57 2.63
C ASP A 86 -1.67 8.85 2.06
N ALA A 87 -1.04 8.77 0.88
CA ALA A 87 -0.54 9.93 0.17
C ALA A 87 -1.67 10.90 -0.24
N GLN A 88 -2.81 10.40 -0.74
CA GLN A 88 -3.98 11.25 -1.04
C GLN A 88 -4.51 11.95 0.20
N VAL A 89 -4.68 11.21 1.30
CA VAL A 89 -5.14 11.77 2.57
C VAL A 89 -4.19 12.85 3.06
N HIS A 90 -2.88 12.56 3.07
CA HIS A 90 -1.84 13.48 3.50
C HIS A 90 -1.78 14.74 2.63
N GLU A 91 -1.73 14.61 1.30
CA GLU A 91 -1.65 15.76 0.39
C GLU A 91 -2.87 16.68 0.53
N VAL A 92 -4.08 16.13 0.65
CA VAL A 92 -5.30 16.93 0.86
C VAL A 92 -5.29 17.63 2.22
N GLN A 93 -4.83 16.96 3.28
CA GLN A 93 -4.78 17.54 4.63
C GLN A 93 -3.68 18.58 4.80
N ALA A 94 -2.60 18.48 4.05
CA ALA A 94 -1.49 19.43 4.09
C ALA A 94 -1.83 20.78 3.42
N LEU A 95 -2.97 20.90 2.73
CA LEU A 95 -3.36 22.14 2.05
C LEU A 95 -3.75 23.27 3.03
N PRO A 96 -3.31 24.52 2.76
CA PRO A 96 -3.61 25.67 3.62
C PRO A 96 -5.11 25.96 3.59
N PRO A 97 -5.77 26.43 4.68
CA PRO A 97 -7.24 26.49 4.78
C PRO A 97 -7.99 27.20 3.65
N ASP A 98 -7.34 28.15 2.98
CA ASP A 98 -7.85 28.94 1.86
C ASP A 98 -7.60 28.30 0.47
N ALA A 99 -7.08 27.07 0.42
CA ALA A 99 -6.84 26.36 -0.83
C ALA A 99 -8.09 26.29 -1.71
N THR A 100 -7.89 26.54 -2.99
CA THR A 100 -8.90 26.51 -4.03
C THR A 100 -9.38 25.09 -4.33
N LEU A 101 -10.53 24.98 -4.99
CA LEU A 101 -11.04 23.70 -5.50
C LEU A 101 -10.03 22.99 -6.41
N HIS A 102 -9.30 23.75 -7.24
CA HIS A 102 -8.31 23.20 -8.16
C HIS A 102 -7.10 22.60 -7.41
N GLU A 103 -6.63 23.26 -6.35
CA GLU A 103 -5.54 22.73 -5.51
C GLU A 103 -5.97 21.48 -4.76
N ILE A 104 -7.20 21.45 -4.24
CA ILE A 104 -7.77 20.28 -3.57
C ILE A 104 -7.88 19.10 -4.55
N ALA A 105 -8.45 19.33 -5.74
CA ALA A 105 -8.53 18.30 -6.77
C ALA A 105 -7.14 17.82 -7.22
N GLY A 106 -6.19 18.75 -7.36
CA GLY A 106 -4.81 18.46 -7.68
C GLY A 106 -4.13 17.58 -6.64
N ALA A 107 -4.25 17.91 -5.35
CA ALA A 107 -3.71 17.11 -4.24
C ALA A 107 -4.34 15.72 -4.15
N TYR A 108 -5.61 15.59 -4.49
CA TYR A 108 -6.29 14.29 -4.50
C TYR A 108 -5.83 13.39 -5.65
N VAL A 109 -5.63 13.95 -6.84
CA VAL A 109 -5.34 13.18 -8.06
C VAL A 109 -3.84 12.95 -8.27
N ARG A 110 -2.99 13.85 -7.77
CA ARG A 110 -1.54 13.78 -7.97
C ARG A 110 -0.91 12.47 -7.49
N PRO A 111 -1.23 11.91 -6.31
CA PRO A 111 -0.68 10.63 -5.89
C PRO A 111 -1.07 9.51 -6.86
N MET A 112 -2.30 9.48 -7.37
CA MET A 112 -2.72 8.49 -8.37
C MET A 112 -1.91 8.67 -9.67
N ILE A 113 -1.73 9.89 -10.15
CA ILE A 113 -0.94 10.17 -11.36
C ILE A 113 0.53 9.79 -11.16
N GLN A 114 1.13 10.13 -10.01
CA GLN A 114 2.52 9.78 -9.69
C GLN A 114 2.69 8.26 -9.58
N ALA A 115 1.71 7.59 -9.00
CA ALA A 115 1.67 6.15 -8.94
C ALA A 115 1.62 5.55 -10.37
N LEU A 116 0.88 6.18 -11.30
CA LEU A 116 0.81 5.79 -12.71
C LEU A 116 2.00 6.24 -13.57
N SER A 117 2.72 7.31 -13.19
CA SER A 117 3.66 8.06 -14.05
C SER A 117 5.07 8.24 -13.45
N GLY A 118 5.32 7.70 -12.25
CA GLY A 118 6.52 7.94 -11.46
C GLY A 118 7.81 7.47 -12.15
N PRO A 119 8.98 8.06 -11.80
CA PRO A 119 10.25 7.68 -12.39
C PRO A 119 10.55 6.21 -12.11
N TRP A 120 10.91 5.55 -13.19
CA TRP A 120 11.51 4.24 -13.44
C TRP A 120 12.56 3.73 -12.43
N SER A 121 12.30 3.76 -11.11
CA SER A 121 13.12 3.02 -10.15
C SER A 121 12.90 1.53 -10.39
N ARG A 122 13.66 0.97 -11.35
CA ARG A 122 13.58 -0.38 -11.94
C ARG A 122 12.47 -0.64 -12.98
N GLY A 123 12.24 0.24 -13.94
CA GLY A 123 11.87 -0.33 -15.24
C GLY A 123 10.40 -0.40 -15.67
N ARG A 124 9.39 -0.30 -14.78
CA ARG A 124 8.02 -0.74 -15.16
C ARG A 124 6.87 0.06 -14.50
N PRO A 125 5.74 0.26 -15.21
CA PRO A 125 4.58 1.00 -14.69
C PRO A 125 3.88 0.20 -13.57
N TYR A 126 4.06 0.70 -12.35
CA TYR A 126 3.75 0.06 -11.06
C TYR A 126 2.25 -0.07 -10.75
N VAL A 127 1.38 0.85 -11.22
CA VAL A 127 0.09 1.08 -10.52
C VAL A 127 -1.15 0.84 -11.37
N GLY A 128 -1.03 0.54 -12.67
CA GLY A 128 -2.21 0.16 -13.46
C GLY A 128 -2.92 -1.08 -12.90
N VAL A 129 -2.16 -2.06 -12.42
CA VAL A 129 -2.70 -3.30 -11.81
C VAL A 129 -3.24 -3.03 -10.41
N LEU A 130 -2.55 -2.24 -9.58
CA LEU A 130 -2.98 -1.94 -8.21
C LEU A 130 -4.15 -0.95 -8.14
N ALA A 131 -4.19 0.05 -9.03
CA ALA A 131 -5.36 0.92 -9.20
C ALA A 131 -6.56 0.12 -9.74
N ARG A 132 -6.33 -0.91 -10.56
CA ARG A 132 -7.38 -1.84 -10.95
C ARG A 132 -7.82 -2.74 -9.80
N VAL A 133 -6.92 -3.19 -8.92
CA VAL A 133 -7.30 -3.90 -7.69
C VAL A 133 -8.09 -2.99 -6.74
N ALA A 134 -7.78 -1.69 -6.68
CA ALA A 134 -8.59 -0.73 -5.94
C ALA A 134 -9.98 -0.51 -6.57
N ALA A 135 -10.08 -0.52 -7.90
CA ALA A 135 -11.33 -0.31 -8.63
C ALA A 135 -12.21 -1.58 -8.75
N ASP A 136 -11.59 -2.75 -8.86
CA ASP A 136 -12.20 -4.07 -9.02
C ASP A 136 -11.39 -5.10 -8.20
N PRO A 137 -11.50 -5.04 -6.86
CA PRO A 137 -10.79 -5.95 -5.97
C PRO A 137 -11.35 -7.37 -6.09
N PRO A 138 -10.50 -8.40 -5.93
CA PRO A 138 -10.98 -9.77 -5.75
C PRO A 138 -11.90 -9.83 -4.53
N ASP A 139 -12.83 -10.79 -4.52
CA ASP A 139 -13.90 -10.87 -3.51
C ASP A 139 -13.38 -10.81 -2.07
N GLU A 140 -12.27 -11.48 -1.79
CA GLU A 140 -11.60 -11.52 -0.48
C GLU A 140 -11.03 -10.17 -0.01
N LEU A 141 -10.78 -9.23 -0.92
CA LEU A 141 -10.26 -7.89 -0.63
C LEU A 141 -11.32 -6.78 -0.75
N ARG A 142 -12.57 -7.09 -1.13
CA ARG A 142 -13.62 -6.08 -1.37
C ARG A 142 -13.84 -5.16 -0.18
N ASP A 143 -14.00 -5.72 1.02
CA ASP A 143 -14.28 -4.93 2.23
C ASP A 143 -13.10 -4.02 2.60
N TRP A 144 -11.88 -4.53 2.50
CA TRP A 144 -10.67 -3.73 2.74
C TRP A 144 -10.54 -2.61 1.69
N ALA A 145 -10.76 -2.91 0.41
CA ALA A 145 -10.65 -1.91 -0.66
C ALA A 145 -11.71 -0.81 -0.54
N ALA A 146 -12.94 -1.18 -0.15
CA ALA A 146 -14.00 -0.23 0.16
C ALA A 146 -13.61 0.68 1.33
N ALA A 147 -13.06 0.11 2.41
CA ALA A 147 -12.58 0.88 3.55
C ALA A 147 -11.41 1.80 3.19
N ALA A 148 -10.42 1.32 2.44
CA ALA A 148 -9.27 2.11 1.98
C ALA A 148 -9.72 3.30 1.11
N THR A 149 -10.61 3.05 0.15
CA THR A 149 -11.16 4.09 -0.72
C THR A 149 -11.99 5.11 0.05
N ALA A 150 -12.79 4.66 1.03
CA ALA A 150 -13.56 5.54 1.90
C ALA A 150 -12.67 6.51 2.67
N ARG A 151 -11.48 6.10 3.14
CA ARG A 151 -10.52 6.99 3.83
C ARG A 151 -10.09 8.17 2.94
N ALA A 152 -9.75 7.91 1.68
CA ALA A 152 -9.38 8.96 0.74
C ALA A 152 -10.58 9.88 0.42
N HIS A 153 -11.75 9.30 0.15
CA HIS A 153 -12.97 10.05 -0.14
C HIS A 153 -13.42 10.93 1.03
N ASP A 154 -13.39 10.42 2.27
CA ASP A 154 -13.79 11.19 3.44
C ASP A 154 -12.87 12.39 3.68
N SER A 155 -11.57 12.23 3.46
CA SER A 155 -10.61 13.34 3.52
C SER A 155 -10.94 14.41 2.47
N LEU A 156 -11.18 13.99 1.23
CA LEU A 156 -11.56 14.89 0.13
C LEU A 156 -12.89 15.61 0.42
N ILE A 157 -13.95 14.87 0.77
CA ILE A 157 -15.28 15.40 1.05
C ILE A 157 -15.23 16.41 2.19
N ARG A 158 -14.55 16.07 3.29
CA ARG A 158 -14.36 16.98 4.43
C ARG A 158 -13.74 18.29 3.96
N ARG A 159 -12.75 18.21 3.07
CA ARG A 159 -12.07 19.37 2.54
C ARG A 159 -12.91 20.17 1.55
N LEU A 160 -13.66 19.53 0.67
CA LEU A 160 -14.56 20.22 -0.27
C LEU A 160 -15.68 20.99 0.45
N ARG A 161 -16.18 20.47 1.58
CA ARG A 161 -17.23 21.13 2.37
C ARG A 161 -16.78 22.48 2.95
N THR A 162 -15.48 22.71 3.16
CA THR A 162 -15.00 24.02 3.66
C THR A 162 -15.01 25.09 2.57
N VAL A 163 -14.94 24.69 1.30
CA VAL A 163 -14.87 25.61 0.14
C VAL A 163 -16.22 25.73 -0.58
N LEU A 164 -17.11 24.74 -0.43
CA LEU A 164 -18.42 24.67 -1.07
C LEU A 164 -19.56 24.54 -0.04
N PRO A 165 -19.85 25.57 0.80
CA PRO A 165 -20.80 25.47 1.91
C PRO A 165 -22.29 25.36 1.51
N GLY A 166 -22.63 25.13 0.23
CA GLY A 166 -24.01 25.10 -0.26
C GLY A 166 -24.35 24.00 -1.27
N CYS A 167 -23.46 23.03 -1.50
CA CYS A 167 -23.72 21.98 -2.50
C CYS A 167 -24.36 20.73 -1.83
N PRO A 168 -25.63 20.40 -2.11
CA PRO A 168 -26.24 19.16 -1.61
C PRO A 168 -25.58 17.96 -2.30
N MET A 169 -24.72 17.26 -1.57
CA MET A 169 -23.95 16.11 -2.08
C MET A 169 -24.80 14.91 -2.56
N THR A 170 -26.10 14.91 -2.28
CA THR A 170 -27.05 13.88 -2.71
C THR A 170 -27.17 13.77 -4.24
N SER A 171 -26.82 14.81 -5.01
CA SER A 171 -26.90 14.77 -6.48
C SER A 171 -25.65 14.21 -7.17
N CYS A 172 -24.50 14.09 -6.49
CA CYS A 172 -23.24 13.66 -7.13
C CYS A 172 -22.92 12.17 -6.95
N TYR A 173 -23.54 11.48 -5.96
CA TYR A 173 -23.19 10.10 -5.63
C TYR A 173 -23.94 9.04 -6.43
N SER A 174 -25.07 9.37 -7.09
CA SER A 174 -25.90 8.39 -7.81
C SER A 174 -25.34 7.92 -9.16
N ALA A 175 -24.22 8.48 -9.63
CA ALA A 175 -23.61 8.09 -10.90
C ALA A 175 -22.48 7.05 -10.77
N SER A 176 -21.97 6.78 -9.56
CA SER A 176 -20.79 5.90 -9.39
C SER A 176 -21.11 4.50 -8.86
N SER A 177 -22.34 4.22 -8.42
CA SER A 177 -22.75 2.88 -7.95
C SER A 177 -23.73 2.16 -8.88
N ALA A 178 -24.11 2.77 -10.02
CA ALA A 178 -25.04 2.19 -10.97
C ALA A 178 -24.31 1.74 -12.26
N SER A 179 -23.38 0.80 -12.12
CA SER A 179 -22.91 0.00 -13.25
C SER A 179 -22.59 -1.43 -12.81
N ALA A 180 -23.62 -2.15 -12.36
CA ALA A 180 -23.76 -3.58 -12.58
C ALA A 180 -25.22 -3.99 -12.34
N ALA A 181 -25.80 -4.67 -13.33
CA ALA A 181 -27.11 -5.35 -13.33
C ALA A 181 -28.38 -4.48 -13.44
N SER A 182 -28.83 -4.19 -14.67
CA SER A 182 -29.83 -5.05 -15.32
C SER A 182 -30.26 -4.50 -16.69
N SER A 183 -30.23 -5.41 -17.66
CA SER A 183 -30.71 -5.29 -19.03
C SER A 183 -32.23 -5.08 -19.14
N CYS A 184 -32.66 -4.60 -20.31
CA CYS A 184 -33.95 -4.86 -20.97
C CYS A 184 -35.23 -4.54 -20.19
N CYS A 185 -35.86 -3.41 -20.53
CA CYS A 185 -37.02 -3.33 -21.44
C CYS A 185 -37.30 -1.87 -21.80
#